data_AF-A0A429RJ52-F1
#
_entry.id   AF-A0A429RJ52-F1
#
_cell.length_a   1.000
_cell.length_b   1.000
_cell.length_c   1.000
_cell.angle_alpha   90.00
_cell.angle_beta   90.00
_cell.angle_gamma   90.00
#
_symmetry.space_group_name_H-M   'P 1'
#
loop_
_entity.id
_entity.type
_entity.pdbx_description
1 polymer ?
#
loop_
_entity_poly.entity_id
_entity_poly.type
_entity_poly.pdbx_seq_one_letter_code
_entity_poly.pdbx_strand_id
1 'polypeptide(L)'
;MLGGAVACQPADDSKAPATSAPSTATAAPTTGAPTTVAPTTAAPTTSKPAKSKKAAVPNFVGMGLQSAQDTAQELGFYGLTSHDALGRGRMQALDRNWKVCNQSVPAGTTAATSTTLDFGAAKLEETCPAKEGEAPSTAGGKMPDFTGKSMKTARAALDSSTSITATDATADGRMVLMESNWQVCGQTPSPGAALNGQPVEFMVVKFDEDCP
;
A
#
# COMPACT_ATOMS: atom_id res chain seq x y z
N MET A 1 -14.55 26.92 -62.25
CA MET A 1 -14.61 27.02 -60.77
C MET A 1 -13.75 25.87 -60.25
N LEU A 2 -12.42 25.94 -60.18
CA LEU A 2 -11.53 26.79 -59.37
C LEU A 2 -11.84 26.75 -57.87
N GLY A 3 -10.96 26.09 -57.11
CA GLY A 3 -10.85 26.09 -55.65
C GLY A 3 -10.99 24.70 -55.05
N GLY A 4 -10.04 24.11 -54.33
CA GLY A 4 -8.73 24.54 -53.84
C GLY A 4 -8.19 23.41 -52.95
N ALA A 5 -6.91 23.10 -53.10
CA ALA A 5 -6.24 21.97 -52.46
C ALA A 5 -6.06 22.15 -50.95
N VAL A 6 -6.10 21.02 -50.24
CA VAL A 6 -5.63 20.86 -48.86
C VAL A 6 -4.12 20.98 -48.85
N ALA A 7 -3.60 21.97 -48.13
CA ALA A 7 -2.21 22.04 -47.71
C ALA A 7 -2.11 22.83 -46.38
N CYS A 8 -1.67 22.16 -45.32
CA CYS A 8 -0.98 22.80 -44.21
C CYS A 8 0.36 22.08 -44.05
N GLN A 9 1.41 22.73 -44.55
CA GLN A 9 2.81 22.46 -44.27
C GLN A 9 3.12 22.81 -42.79
N PRO A 10 4.09 22.15 -42.14
CA PRO A 10 4.84 22.79 -41.09
C PRO A 10 5.94 23.66 -41.73
N ALA A 11 6.04 24.91 -41.28
CA ALA A 11 7.15 25.80 -41.62
C ALA A 11 8.35 25.49 -40.71
N ASP A 12 9.51 25.30 -41.33
CA ASP A 12 10.81 25.40 -40.70
C ASP A 12 11.08 26.86 -40.30
N ASP A 13 11.36 27.11 -39.02
CA ASP A 13 12.11 28.29 -38.61
C ASP A 13 13.22 27.86 -37.64
N SER A 14 14.43 27.96 -38.18
CA SER A 14 15.69 27.71 -37.51
C SER A 14 15.98 28.81 -36.50
N LYS A 15 16.19 28.46 -35.23
CA LYS A 15 16.99 29.30 -34.32
C LYS A 15 17.77 28.44 -33.34
N ALA A 16 19.06 28.30 -33.64
CA ALA A 16 20.06 27.65 -32.79
C ALA A 16 20.19 28.38 -31.44
N PRO A 17 20.30 27.66 -30.31
CA PRO A 17 20.88 28.21 -29.10
C PRO A 17 22.40 28.22 -29.23
N ALA A 18 22.99 29.37 -28.95
CA ALA A 18 24.42 29.62 -28.99
C ALA A 18 25.20 28.70 -28.04
N THR A 19 26.23 28.09 -28.61
CA THR A 19 27.32 27.38 -27.94
C THR A 19 28.02 28.33 -26.95
N SER A 20 27.90 28.05 -25.65
CA SER A 20 28.74 28.70 -24.64
C SER A 20 30.00 27.86 -24.46
N ALA A 21 31.14 28.36 -24.96
CA ALA A 21 32.45 27.76 -24.76
C ALA A 21 32.87 27.88 -23.27
N PRO A 22 33.50 26.85 -22.67
CA PRO A 22 34.13 27.02 -21.38
C PRO A 22 35.45 27.78 -21.54
N SER A 23 35.57 28.91 -20.84
CA SER A 23 36.81 29.66 -20.70
C SER A 23 37.76 28.91 -19.75
N THR A 24 38.87 28.39 -20.28
CA THR A 24 39.96 27.83 -19.49
C THR A 24 40.78 28.96 -18.88
N ALA A 25 40.57 29.24 -17.60
CA ALA A 25 41.50 30.01 -16.77
C ALA A 25 42.41 29.05 -16.01
N THR A 26 43.67 28.94 -16.46
CA THR A 26 44.74 28.23 -15.76
C THR A 26 45.14 29.03 -14.52
N ALA A 27 44.73 28.58 -13.34
CA ALA A 27 45.28 29.03 -12.07
C ALA A 27 46.54 28.20 -11.73
N ALA A 28 47.65 28.89 -11.44
CA ALA A 28 48.88 28.28 -10.97
C ALA A 28 48.72 27.65 -9.58
N PRO A 29 49.36 26.51 -9.26
CA PRO A 29 49.32 25.95 -7.92
C PRO A 29 50.29 26.70 -7.00
N THR A 30 49.75 27.36 -5.98
CA THR A 30 50.54 27.85 -4.85
C THR A 30 50.76 26.68 -3.89
N THR A 31 52.02 26.26 -3.74
CA THR A 31 52.43 25.19 -2.82
C THR A 31 52.25 25.64 -1.37
N GLY A 32 51.10 25.31 -0.77
CA GLY A 32 50.90 25.36 0.68
C GLY A 32 51.50 24.12 1.34
N ALA A 33 52.40 24.31 2.29
CA ALA A 33 52.97 23.23 3.09
C ALA A 33 51.88 22.47 3.86
N PRO A 34 51.90 21.13 3.91
CA PRO A 34 50.93 20.37 4.70
C PRO A 34 51.26 20.51 6.19
N THR A 35 50.43 21.24 6.94
CA THR A 35 50.39 21.13 8.40
C THR A 35 49.68 19.82 8.73
N THR A 36 50.45 18.82 9.19
CA THR A 36 49.93 17.57 9.74
C THR A 36 49.10 17.88 10.99
N VAL A 37 47.77 17.79 10.87
CA VAL A 37 46.88 17.72 12.02
C VAL A 37 46.85 16.26 12.46
N ALA A 38 47.37 15.97 13.66
CA ALA A 38 47.30 14.64 14.24
C ALA A 38 45.83 14.19 14.33
N PRO A 39 45.50 12.93 13.99
CA PRO A 39 44.16 12.42 14.20
C PRO A 39 43.93 12.31 15.71
N THR A 40 43.15 13.23 16.28
CA THR A 40 42.57 13.02 17.60
C THR A 40 41.57 11.89 17.48
N THR A 41 41.96 10.69 17.90
CA THR A 41 41.02 9.57 18.10
C THR A 41 39.99 10.00 19.13
N ALA A 42 38.79 10.36 18.66
CA ALA A 42 37.64 10.53 19.54
C ALA A 42 37.36 9.17 20.19
N ALA A 43 37.45 9.11 21.51
CA ALA A 43 37.02 7.95 22.27
C ALA A 43 35.55 7.64 21.93
N PRO A 44 35.15 6.37 21.78
CA PRO A 44 33.75 6.03 21.59
C PRO A 44 32.98 6.47 22.84
N THR A 45 32.25 7.57 22.74
CA THR A 45 31.26 7.92 23.76
C THR A 45 30.19 6.86 23.67
N THR A 46 30.14 5.98 24.67
CA THR A 46 29.02 5.06 24.89
C THR A 46 27.79 5.91 25.16
N SER A 47 27.06 6.27 24.11
CA SER A 47 25.79 6.95 24.20
C SER A 47 24.83 5.98 24.89
N LYS A 48 24.47 6.31 26.12
CA LYS A 48 23.36 5.68 26.85
C LYS A 48 22.15 5.63 25.91
N PRO A 49 21.47 4.49 25.73
CA PRO A 49 20.28 4.42 24.88
C PRO A 49 19.30 5.50 25.31
N ALA A 50 18.94 6.38 24.37
CA ALA A 50 17.88 7.34 24.60
C ALA A 50 16.64 6.55 25.01
N LYS A 51 16.06 6.87 26.18
CA LYS A 51 14.81 6.24 26.61
C LYS A 51 13.76 6.55 25.55
N SER A 52 13.15 5.54 24.96
CA SER A 52 12.05 5.72 24.02
C SER A 52 10.94 6.51 24.69
N LYS A 53 10.51 7.61 24.06
CA LYS A 53 9.33 8.36 24.51
C LYS A 53 8.15 7.40 24.54
N LYS A 54 7.29 7.53 25.55
CA LYS A 54 6.08 6.72 25.71
C LYS A 54 4.87 7.62 25.84
N ALA A 55 3.73 7.17 25.33
CA ALA A 55 2.46 7.83 25.46
C ALA A 55 1.35 6.77 25.70
N ALA A 56 0.27 7.19 26.33
CA ALA A 56 -0.93 6.36 26.44
C ALA A 56 -1.66 6.35 25.09
N VAL A 57 -2.08 5.17 24.64
CA VAL A 57 -2.83 4.99 23.39
C VAL A 57 -4.32 5.27 23.66
N PRO A 58 -4.94 6.27 22.99
CA PRO A 58 -6.37 6.53 23.12
C PRO A 58 -7.25 5.40 22.58
N ASN A 59 -8.56 5.51 22.83
CA ASN A 59 -9.54 4.73 22.09
C ASN A 59 -9.88 5.45 20.77
N PHE A 60 -9.49 4.86 19.66
CA PHE A 60 -9.75 5.36 18.30
C PHE A 60 -11.00 4.76 17.67
N VAL A 61 -11.56 3.69 18.24
CA VAL A 61 -12.72 3.01 17.69
C VAL A 61 -13.91 3.96 17.59
N GLY A 62 -14.53 4.03 16.41
CA GLY A 62 -15.64 4.93 16.09
C GLY A 62 -15.21 6.30 15.54
N MET A 63 -13.92 6.66 15.60
CA MET A 63 -13.42 7.89 14.97
C MET A 63 -13.36 7.75 13.44
N GLY A 64 -13.37 8.88 12.73
CA GLY A 64 -12.95 8.92 11.33
C GLY A 64 -11.46 8.60 11.20
N LEU A 65 -11.06 7.88 10.15
CA LEU A 65 -9.68 7.37 10.02
C LEU A 65 -8.63 8.51 10.01
N GLN A 66 -8.89 9.60 9.27
CA GLN A 66 -8.00 10.77 9.29
C GLN A 66 -7.86 11.35 10.70
N SER A 67 -8.99 11.54 11.40
CA SER A 67 -8.98 12.09 12.76
C SER A 67 -8.24 11.18 13.74
N ALA A 68 -8.36 9.85 13.60
CA ALA A 68 -7.62 8.91 14.43
C ALA A 68 -6.11 9.02 14.19
N GLN A 69 -5.68 9.12 12.92
CA GLN A 69 -4.27 9.31 12.58
C GLN A 69 -3.73 10.64 13.11
N ASP A 70 -4.46 11.74 12.92
CA ASP A 70 -4.06 13.07 13.40
C ASP A 70 -3.89 13.07 14.93
N THR A 71 -4.86 12.52 15.67
CA THR A 71 -4.79 12.37 17.13
C THR A 71 -3.61 11.48 17.56
N ALA A 72 -3.31 10.41 16.83
CA ALA A 72 -2.16 9.57 17.14
C ALA A 72 -0.82 10.31 16.92
N GLN A 73 -0.71 11.11 15.86
CA GLN A 73 0.48 11.90 15.55
C GLN A 73 0.69 13.04 16.55
N GLU A 74 -0.36 13.69 17.04
CA GLU A 74 -0.29 14.68 18.12
C GLU A 74 0.32 14.10 19.41
N LEU A 75 0.11 12.81 19.65
CA LEU A 75 0.69 12.06 20.78
C LEU A 75 2.11 11.50 20.48
N GLY A 76 2.61 11.75 19.26
CA GLY A 76 3.95 11.35 18.81
C GLY A 76 4.02 9.98 18.16
N PHE A 77 2.90 9.29 17.93
CA PHE A 77 2.87 8.04 17.17
C PHE A 77 2.88 8.34 15.67
N TYR A 78 4.01 8.09 15.01
CA TYR A 78 4.16 8.32 13.57
C TYR A 78 4.20 7.03 12.74
N GLY A 79 4.41 5.87 13.38
CA GLY A 79 4.21 4.58 12.74
C GLY A 79 2.71 4.31 12.66
N LEU A 80 2.06 4.70 11.57
CA LEU A 80 0.63 4.49 11.38
C LEU A 80 0.39 3.65 10.14
N THR A 81 -0.52 2.69 10.24
CA THR A 81 -1.01 1.91 9.12
C THR A 81 -2.50 1.67 9.29
N SER A 82 -3.15 1.30 8.20
CA SER A 82 -4.57 0.99 8.19
C SER A 82 -4.86 -0.08 7.15
N HIS A 83 -5.95 -0.79 7.37
CA HIS A 83 -6.43 -1.80 6.45
C HIS A 83 -7.95 -1.83 6.42
N ASP A 84 -8.50 -2.53 5.42
CA ASP A 84 -9.94 -2.72 5.28
C ASP A 84 -10.42 -3.80 6.25
N ALA A 85 -11.14 -3.39 7.30
CA ALA A 85 -11.64 -4.28 8.34
C ALA A 85 -12.58 -5.36 7.80
N LEU A 86 -13.27 -5.09 6.68
CA LEU A 86 -14.13 -6.08 6.02
C LEU A 86 -13.35 -7.13 5.22
N GLY A 87 -12.02 -7.04 5.18
CA GLY A 87 -11.16 -8.00 4.51
C GLY A 87 -11.29 -7.99 2.98
N ARG A 88 -11.81 -6.90 2.39
CA ARG A 88 -11.97 -6.79 0.93
C ARG A 88 -10.73 -6.26 0.21
N GLY A 89 -9.69 -5.91 0.97
CA GLY A 89 -8.40 -5.46 0.43
C GLY A 89 -8.48 -4.11 -0.30
N ARG A 90 -9.46 -3.27 0.05
CA ARG A 90 -9.62 -1.93 -0.53
C ARG A 90 -8.55 -0.99 0.04
N MET A 91 -8.07 -0.07 -0.81
CA MET A 91 -7.16 1.00 -0.40
C MET A 91 -7.92 2.17 0.20
N GLN A 92 -7.46 2.68 1.34
CA GLN A 92 -8.02 3.85 2.02
C GLN A 92 -7.51 5.16 1.38
N ALA A 93 -7.65 5.34 0.06
CA ALA A 93 -7.07 6.50 -0.63
C ALA A 93 -7.62 7.86 -0.16
N LEU A 94 -8.82 7.88 0.42
CA LEU A 94 -9.43 9.07 1.04
C LEU A 94 -9.90 8.69 2.44
N ASP A 95 -9.01 8.82 3.43
CA ASP A 95 -9.23 8.41 4.83
C ASP A 95 -10.48 9.05 5.46
N ARG A 96 -10.88 10.23 4.99
CA ARG A 96 -12.11 10.90 5.45
C ARG A 96 -13.39 10.12 5.13
N ASN A 97 -13.35 9.18 4.19
CA ASN A 97 -14.48 8.30 3.85
C ASN A 97 -14.45 6.97 4.62
N TRP A 98 -13.65 6.88 5.69
CA TRP A 98 -13.49 5.67 6.48
C TRP A 98 -13.61 5.97 7.98
N LYS A 99 -14.07 4.97 8.72
CA LYS A 99 -14.15 4.98 10.19
C LYS A 99 -13.37 3.81 10.76
N VAL A 100 -12.76 4.02 11.92
CA VAL A 100 -12.00 3.01 12.65
C VAL A 100 -12.96 2.04 13.32
N CYS A 101 -12.80 0.76 13.03
CA CYS A 101 -13.57 -0.35 13.59
C CYS A 101 -12.83 -1.05 14.73
N ASN A 102 -11.50 -1.06 14.70
CA ASN A 102 -10.65 -1.60 15.74
C ASN A 102 -9.25 -0.97 15.66
N GLN A 103 -8.43 -1.27 16.66
CA GLN A 103 -7.04 -0.84 16.75
C GLN A 103 -6.19 -1.99 17.28
N SER A 104 -5.00 -2.14 16.72
CA SER A 104 -4.02 -3.19 17.11
C SER A 104 -3.54 -3.07 18.56
N VAL A 105 -3.30 -1.85 19.05
CA VAL A 105 -2.88 -1.61 20.43
C VAL A 105 -4.09 -1.20 21.27
N PRO A 106 -4.44 -1.94 22.34
CA PRO A 106 -5.61 -1.62 23.17
C PRO A 106 -5.54 -0.22 23.77
N ALA A 107 -6.70 0.45 23.85
CA ALA A 107 -6.83 1.74 24.51
C ALA A 107 -6.34 1.70 25.97
N GLY A 108 -5.74 2.79 26.44
CA GLY A 108 -5.13 2.90 27.77
C GLY A 108 -3.74 2.26 27.89
N THR A 109 -3.29 1.51 26.90
CA THR A 109 -1.94 0.93 26.88
C THR A 109 -0.89 2.04 26.81
N THR A 110 0.11 2.02 27.68
CA THR A 110 1.29 2.89 27.55
C THR A 110 2.30 2.24 26.60
N ALA A 111 2.43 2.77 25.40
CA ALA A 111 3.31 2.26 24.35
C ALA A 111 4.47 3.22 24.06
N ALA A 112 5.57 2.72 23.51
CA ALA A 112 6.61 3.58 22.95
C ALA A 112 6.06 4.33 21.74
N THR A 113 6.38 5.61 21.56
CA THR A 113 5.88 6.39 20.41
C THR A 113 6.42 5.91 19.06
N SER A 114 7.43 5.05 19.07
CA SER A 114 7.93 4.31 17.91
C SER A 114 7.11 3.05 17.58
N THR A 115 6.08 2.72 18.36
CA THR A 115 5.19 1.58 18.10
C THR A 115 4.32 1.90 16.90
N THR A 116 4.20 0.96 15.96
CA THR A 116 3.26 1.09 14.86
C THR A 116 1.83 0.83 15.35
N LEU A 117 0.92 1.77 15.09
CA LEU A 117 -0.50 1.59 15.31
C LEU A 117 -1.17 1.23 13.96
N ASP A 118 -1.76 0.06 13.91
CA ASP A 118 -2.64 -0.38 12.83
C ASP A 118 -4.12 -0.15 13.19
N PHE A 119 -4.87 0.40 12.24
CA PHE A 119 -6.30 0.68 12.31
C PHE A 119 -7.08 -0.13 11.27
N GLY A 120 -7.88 -1.10 11.73
CA GLY A 120 -8.90 -1.70 10.89
C GLY A 120 -10.03 -0.71 10.64
N ALA A 121 -10.31 -0.40 9.38
CA ALA A 121 -11.29 0.62 8.98
C ALA A 121 -12.32 0.10 7.98
N ALA A 122 -13.55 0.60 8.06
CA ALA A 122 -14.61 0.36 7.07
C ALA A 122 -15.10 1.69 6.49
N LYS A 123 -15.81 1.65 5.34
CA LYS A 123 -16.46 2.87 4.83
C LYS A 123 -17.48 3.39 5.84
N LEU A 124 -17.78 4.69 5.77
CA LEU A 124 -18.67 5.35 6.73
C LEU A 124 -20.05 4.68 6.80
N GLU A 125 -20.57 4.25 5.65
CA GLU A 125 -21.90 3.63 5.49
C GLU A 125 -21.89 2.13 5.80
N GLU A 126 -20.72 1.52 5.98
CA GLU A 126 -20.60 0.07 6.23
C GLU A 126 -20.62 -0.24 7.73
N THR A 127 -21.07 -1.44 8.08
CA THR A 127 -21.04 -1.92 9.46
C THR A 127 -19.65 -2.47 9.79
N CYS A 128 -19.09 -2.06 10.92
CA CYS A 128 -17.85 -2.65 11.42
C CYS A 128 -18.07 -4.13 11.77
N PRO A 129 -17.14 -5.02 11.40
CA PRO A 129 -17.28 -6.44 11.72
C PRO A 129 -17.14 -6.65 13.23
N ALA A 130 -17.89 -7.61 13.79
CA ALA A 130 -17.77 -7.99 15.20
C ALA A 130 -16.38 -8.58 15.52
N LYS A 131 -15.79 -9.27 14.54
CA LYS A 131 -14.43 -9.78 14.57
C LYS A 131 -13.88 -9.76 13.15
N GLU A 132 -12.64 -9.32 13.01
CA GLU A 132 -11.94 -9.43 11.74
C GLU A 132 -11.58 -10.89 11.45
N GLY A 133 -11.80 -11.31 10.21
CA GLY A 133 -11.37 -12.63 9.76
C GLY A 133 -9.86 -12.67 9.62
N GLU A 134 -9.25 -13.82 9.91
CA GLU A 134 -7.84 -14.03 9.63
C GLU A 134 -7.59 -13.90 8.12
N ALA A 135 -6.48 -13.25 7.77
CA ALA A 135 -6.05 -13.13 6.39
C ALA A 135 -5.68 -14.53 5.86
N PRO A 136 -6.20 -14.94 4.70
CA PRO A 136 -5.85 -16.23 4.14
C PRO A 136 -4.35 -16.27 3.84
N SER A 137 -3.68 -17.35 4.24
CA SER A 137 -2.24 -17.56 4.01
C SER A 137 -1.99 -18.90 3.34
N THR A 138 -1.06 -18.92 2.39
CA THR A 138 -0.60 -20.12 1.68
C THR A 138 0.47 -20.90 2.46
N ALA A 139 0.57 -20.68 3.78
CA ALA A 139 1.58 -21.29 4.63
C ALA A 139 1.57 -22.82 4.46
N GLY A 140 2.71 -23.38 4.05
CA GLY A 140 2.84 -24.82 3.79
C GLY A 140 2.48 -25.28 2.36
N GLY A 141 2.37 -24.36 1.39
CA GLY A 141 2.17 -24.71 -0.01
C GLY A 141 0.80 -25.32 -0.30
N LYS A 142 -0.21 -24.96 0.51
CA LYS A 142 -1.59 -25.42 0.36
C LYS A 142 -2.50 -24.28 -0.05
N MET A 143 -3.54 -24.63 -0.80
CA MET A 143 -4.57 -23.72 -1.26
C MET A 143 -5.43 -23.28 -0.06
N PRO A 144 -5.48 -21.97 0.27
CA PRO A 144 -6.37 -21.45 1.32
C PRO A 144 -7.84 -21.58 0.91
N ASP A 145 -8.74 -21.51 1.89
CA ASP A 145 -10.17 -21.32 1.62
C ASP A 145 -10.46 -19.83 1.43
N PHE A 146 -10.85 -19.46 0.22
CA PHE A 146 -11.21 -18.10 -0.16
C PHE A 146 -12.72 -17.87 -0.21
N THR A 147 -13.56 -18.85 0.13
CA THR A 147 -15.02 -18.71 0.07
C THR A 147 -15.48 -17.48 0.88
N GLY A 148 -16.24 -16.59 0.24
CA GLY A 148 -16.70 -15.31 0.81
C GLY A 148 -15.64 -14.22 0.98
N LYS A 149 -14.37 -14.50 0.65
CA LYS A 149 -13.30 -13.50 0.61
C LYS A 149 -13.36 -12.72 -0.70
N SER A 150 -12.80 -11.52 -0.72
CA SER A 150 -12.72 -10.77 -1.98
C SER A 150 -11.71 -11.40 -2.94
N MET A 151 -11.95 -11.23 -4.24
CA MET A 151 -10.99 -11.65 -5.26
C MET A 151 -9.64 -10.94 -5.10
N LYS A 152 -9.66 -9.68 -4.66
CA LYS A 152 -8.43 -8.90 -4.38
C LYS A 152 -7.60 -9.55 -3.27
N THR A 153 -8.26 -9.99 -2.21
CA THR A 153 -7.64 -10.69 -1.07
C THR A 153 -7.12 -12.05 -1.50
N ALA A 154 -7.87 -12.79 -2.35
CA ALA A 154 -7.42 -14.06 -2.89
C ALA A 154 -6.13 -13.92 -3.71
N ARG A 155 -6.07 -12.93 -4.60
CA ARG A 155 -4.87 -12.63 -5.39
C ARG A 155 -3.68 -12.22 -4.53
N ALA A 156 -3.90 -11.43 -3.48
CA ALA A 156 -2.83 -10.97 -2.60
C ALA A 156 -2.23 -12.09 -1.72
N ALA A 157 -3.01 -13.13 -1.41
CA ALA A 157 -2.58 -14.25 -0.59
C ALA A 157 -1.78 -15.32 -1.34
N LEU A 158 -1.98 -15.41 -2.67
CA LEU A 158 -1.25 -16.33 -3.54
C LEU A 158 0.11 -15.75 -3.94
N ASP A 159 1.04 -16.62 -4.33
CA ASP A 159 2.34 -16.17 -4.84
C ASP A 159 2.15 -15.31 -6.09
N SER A 160 2.96 -14.26 -6.23
CA SER A 160 2.88 -13.32 -7.36
C SER A 160 3.05 -13.95 -8.74
N SER A 161 3.68 -15.12 -8.84
CA SER A 161 3.85 -15.90 -10.07
C SER A 161 2.66 -16.82 -10.39
N THR A 162 1.68 -16.93 -9.49
CA THR A 162 0.50 -17.78 -9.66
C THR A 162 -0.35 -17.25 -10.82
N SER A 163 -0.59 -18.11 -11.81
CA SER A 163 -1.53 -17.80 -12.89
C SER A 163 -2.95 -17.88 -12.34
N ILE A 164 -3.70 -16.77 -12.37
CA ILE A 164 -5.02 -16.66 -11.76
C ILE A 164 -6.06 -16.22 -12.79
N THR A 165 -7.09 -17.03 -12.95
CA THR A 165 -8.31 -16.69 -13.72
C THR A 165 -9.46 -16.44 -12.74
N ALA A 166 -10.16 -15.32 -12.92
CA ALA A 166 -11.37 -15.01 -12.17
C ALA A 166 -12.54 -14.84 -13.14
N THR A 167 -13.61 -15.61 -12.93
CA THR A 167 -14.78 -15.68 -13.80
C THR A 167 -16.03 -15.33 -13.01
N ASP A 168 -16.84 -14.43 -13.56
CA ASP A 168 -18.17 -14.14 -13.04
C ASP A 168 -19.04 -15.40 -13.11
N ALA A 169 -19.53 -15.85 -11.97
CA ALA A 169 -20.35 -17.05 -11.86
C ALA A 169 -21.79 -16.84 -12.34
N THR A 170 -22.19 -15.59 -12.56
CA THR A 170 -23.52 -15.25 -13.10
C THR A 170 -23.58 -15.42 -14.61
N ALA A 171 -24.80 -15.52 -15.16
CA ALA A 171 -25.01 -15.58 -16.61
C ALA A 171 -24.58 -14.29 -17.35
N ASP A 172 -24.33 -13.19 -16.62
CA ASP A 172 -23.95 -11.91 -17.21
C ASP A 172 -22.50 -11.89 -17.72
N GLY A 173 -21.64 -12.81 -17.24
CA GLY A 173 -20.27 -12.98 -17.73
C GLY A 173 -19.41 -11.71 -17.67
N ARG A 174 -19.57 -10.90 -16.62
CA ARG A 174 -18.94 -9.58 -16.54
C ARG A 174 -17.44 -9.69 -16.26
N MET A 175 -16.68 -8.68 -16.68
CA MET A 175 -15.25 -8.62 -16.38
C MET A 175 -14.98 -8.27 -14.92
N VAL A 176 -14.11 -9.07 -14.28
CA VAL A 176 -13.67 -8.89 -12.90
C VAL A 176 -12.55 -7.85 -12.84
N LEU A 177 -12.90 -6.57 -12.94
CA LEU A 177 -11.91 -5.46 -12.95
C LEU A 177 -11.58 -4.95 -11.54
N MET A 178 -12.60 -4.51 -10.79
CA MET A 178 -12.43 -4.00 -9.44
C MET A 178 -12.56 -5.14 -8.42
N GLU A 179 -11.54 -5.99 -8.32
CA GLU A 179 -11.56 -7.27 -7.58
C GLU A 179 -12.03 -7.17 -6.11
N SER A 180 -11.91 -6.01 -5.46
CA SER A 180 -12.42 -5.79 -4.10
C SER A 180 -13.96 -5.76 -4.00
N ASN A 181 -14.65 -5.58 -5.13
CA ASN A 181 -16.12 -5.59 -5.20
C ASN A 181 -16.70 -7.00 -5.47
N TRP A 182 -15.82 -7.98 -5.64
CA TRP A 182 -16.18 -9.35 -5.99
C TRP A 182 -15.81 -10.31 -4.86
N GLN A 183 -16.71 -11.23 -4.53
CA GLN A 183 -16.51 -12.30 -3.57
C GLN A 183 -16.33 -13.64 -4.29
N VAL A 184 -15.46 -14.49 -3.74
CA VAL A 184 -15.23 -15.85 -4.25
C VAL A 184 -16.33 -16.78 -3.78
N CYS A 185 -16.97 -17.46 -4.73
CA CYS A 185 -17.96 -18.51 -4.51
C CYS A 185 -17.38 -19.91 -4.64
N GLY A 186 -16.40 -20.08 -5.53
CA GLY A 186 -15.74 -21.34 -5.79
C GLY A 186 -14.30 -21.15 -6.22
N GLN A 187 -13.48 -22.17 -5.99
CA GLN A 187 -12.06 -22.16 -6.30
C GLN A 187 -11.57 -23.51 -6.78
N THR A 188 -10.63 -23.47 -7.71
CA THR A 188 -9.88 -24.63 -8.21
C THR A 188 -8.40 -24.26 -8.17
N PRO A 189 -7.53 -25.03 -7.47
CA PRO A 189 -7.84 -26.22 -6.68
C PRO A 189 -8.73 -25.97 -5.46
N SER A 190 -9.35 -27.04 -4.95
CA SER A 190 -10.14 -26.98 -3.72
C SER A 190 -9.28 -26.63 -2.50
N PRO A 191 -9.87 -26.09 -1.42
CA PRO A 191 -9.16 -25.78 -0.19
C PRO A 191 -8.34 -26.97 0.33
N GLY A 192 -7.12 -26.71 0.80
CA GLY A 192 -6.17 -27.71 1.32
C GLY A 192 -5.37 -28.49 0.26
N ALA A 193 -5.72 -28.38 -1.02
CA ALA A 193 -4.95 -28.96 -2.12
C ALA A 193 -3.55 -28.36 -2.21
N ALA A 194 -2.58 -29.12 -2.72
CA ALA A 194 -1.21 -28.64 -2.90
C ALA A 194 -1.12 -27.60 -4.03
N LEU A 195 -0.37 -26.52 -3.79
CA LEU A 195 0.00 -25.53 -4.78
C LEU A 195 1.38 -25.88 -5.36
N ASN A 196 1.38 -26.51 -6.54
CA ASN A 196 2.58 -26.98 -7.23
C ASN A 196 2.90 -26.14 -8.48
N GLY A 197 2.41 -24.89 -8.54
CA GLY A 197 2.58 -24.00 -9.69
C GLY A 197 1.52 -24.15 -10.79
N GLN A 198 0.47 -24.96 -10.56
CA GLN A 198 -0.67 -25.01 -11.48
C GLN A 198 -1.47 -23.69 -11.49
N PRO A 199 -2.18 -23.38 -12.58
CA PRO A 199 -3.14 -22.27 -12.60
C PRO A 199 -4.22 -22.43 -11.52
N VAL A 200 -4.68 -21.29 -11.00
CA VAL A 200 -5.78 -21.19 -10.04
C VAL A 200 -6.95 -20.49 -10.72
N GLU A 201 -8.14 -21.06 -10.54
CA GLU A 201 -9.39 -20.52 -11.08
C GLU A 201 -10.32 -20.16 -9.93
N PHE A 202 -10.98 -19.01 -10.04
CA PHE A 202 -11.98 -18.54 -9.10
C PHE A 202 -13.29 -18.26 -9.83
N MET A 203 -14.37 -18.78 -9.26
CA MET A 203 -15.74 -18.33 -9.58
C MET A 203 -16.11 -17.25 -8.59
N VAL A 204 -16.53 -16.08 -9.10
CA VAL A 204 -16.80 -14.90 -8.28
C VAL A 204 -18.14 -14.27 -8.63
N VAL A 205 -18.76 -13.61 -7.66
CA VAL A 205 -19.95 -12.74 -7.86
C VAL A 205 -19.71 -11.41 -7.16
N LYS A 206 -20.55 -10.39 -7.37
CA LYS A 206 -20.39 -9.16 -6.58
C LYS A 206 -20.82 -9.38 -5.12
N PHE A 207 -20.30 -8.57 -4.20
CA PHE A 207 -20.64 -8.69 -2.77
C PHE A 207 -22.13 -8.48 -2.44
N ASP A 208 -22.90 -7.87 -3.35
CA ASP A 208 -24.35 -7.67 -3.25
C ASP A 208 -25.17 -8.80 -3.90
N GLU A 209 -24.51 -9.86 -4.38
CA GLU A 209 -25.12 -11.00 -5.07
C GLU A 209 -24.85 -12.31 -4.30
N ASP A 210 -25.76 -13.27 -4.44
CA ASP A 210 -25.62 -14.59 -3.85
C ASP A 210 -24.75 -15.52 -4.72
N CYS A 211 -23.98 -16.37 -4.06
CA CYS A 211 -23.26 -17.44 -4.73
C CYS A 211 -24.22 -18.55 -5.21
N PRO A 212 -24.02 -19.09 -6.43
CA PRO A 212 -24.86 -20.16 -6.97
C PRO A 212 -24.64 -21.52 -6.29
#